data_AF-F9MMX2-F1
#
_entry.id   AF-F9MMX2-F1
#
_cell.length_a   1.000
_cell.length_b   1.000
_cell.length_c   1.000
_cell.angle_alpha   90.00
_cell.angle_beta   90.00
_cell.angle_gamma   90.00
#
_symmetry.space_group_name_H-M   'P 1'
#
loop_
_entity.id
_entity.type
_entity.pdbx_description
1 polymer ?
#
loop_
_entity_poly.entity_id
_entity_poly.type
_entity_poly.pdbx_seq_one_letter_code
_entity_poly.pdbx_strand_id
1 'polypeptide(L)'
;MANRFRNERIEIKLTKEEKEIYVVDLEPFRNLQWLLSNATNNINQIAKATNTTGIIYKNEIESMNKQIEKLSREIWQIHSLLLNKAKESSGD
;
A
#
# COMPACT_ATOMS: atom_id res chain seq x y z
N MET A 1 -40.44 19.04 -39.79
CA MET A 1 -39.28 18.54 -40.55
C MET A 1 -38.01 18.81 -39.77
N ALA A 2 -37.11 17.83 -39.75
CA ALA A 2 -36.12 17.57 -38.71
C ALA A 2 -35.04 18.65 -38.52
N ASN A 3 -34.74 18.96 -37.26
CA ASN A 3 -33.54 19.68 -36.87
C ASN A 3 -32.38 18.68 -36.85
N ARG A 4 -31.67 18.53 -37.98
CA ARG A 4 -30.43 17.74 -38.06
C ARG A 4 -29.31 18.56 -37.43
N PHE A 5 -29.06 18.36 -36.14
CA PHE A 5 -27.78 18.74 -35.56
C PHE A 5 -26.70 17.93 -36.29
N ARG A 6 -25.82 18.63 -37.03
CA ARG A 6 -24.61 18.04 -37.59
C ARG A 6 -23.74 17.62 -36.42
N ASN A 7 -23.59 16.31 -36.19
CA ASN A 7 -22.53 15.78 -35.36
C ASN A 7 -21.20 16.05 -36.07
N GLU A 8 -20.66 17.23 -35.87
CA GLU A 8 -19.28 17.53 -36.22
C GLU A 8 -18.40 16.83 -35.19
N ARG A 9 -17.56 15.92 -35.69
CA ARG A 9 -16.64 15.13 -34.88
C ARG A 9 -15.67 16.08 -34.19
N ILE A 10 -15.82 16.26 -32.88
CA ILE A 10 -14.93 17.10 -32.07
C ILE A 10 -13.62 16.34 -31.86
N GLU A 11 -12.55 16.76 -32.54
CA GLU A 11 -11.20 16.24 -32.29
C GLU A 11 -10.51 17.05 -31.19
N ILE A 12 -10.41 16.47 -29.99
CA ILE A 12 -9.62 17.02 -28.89
C ILE A 12 -8.19 16.49 -29.02
N LYS A 13 -7.22 17.37 -29.25
CA LYS A 13 -5.78 17.03 -29.26
C LYS A 13 -5.21 17.26 -27.86
N LEU A 14 -4.89 16.17 -27.17
CA LEU A 14 -4.20 16.20 -25.87
C LEU A 14 -2.72 16.58 -26.04
N THR A 15 -2.17 17.37 -25.11
CA THR A 15 -0.75 17.74 -25.11
C THR A 15 0.14 16.54 -24.78
N LYS A 16 1.46 16.68 -24.99
CA LYS A 16 2.43 15.60 -24.74
C LYS A 16 2.50 15.25 -23.24
N GLU A 17 2.31 16.24 -22.36
CA GLU A 17 2.26 16.02 -20.91
C GLU A 17 0.99 15.29 -20.47
N GLU A 18 -0.16 15.55 -21.10
CA GLU A 18 -1.43 14.87 -20.79
C GLU A 18 -1.42 13.38 -21.19
N LYS A 19 -0.47 12.95 -22.03
CA LYS A 19 -0.33 11.56 -22.49
C LYS A 19 0.46 10.65 -21.53
N GLU A 20 1.23 11.21 -20.60
CA GLU A 20 2.01 10.42 -19.64
C GLU A 20 1.33 10.39 -18.27
N ILE A 21 0.19 9.73 -18.19
CA ILE A 21 -0.43 9.41 -16.90
C ILE A 21 0.29 8.18 -16.33
N TYR A 22 1.17 8.37 -15.35
CA TYR A 22 1.79 7.29 -14.61
C TYR A 22 0.77 6.67 -13.65
N VAL A 23 0.28 5.47 -13.97
CA VAL A 23 -0.51 4.67 -13.04
C VAL A 23 0.44 4.02 -12.05
N VAL A 24 0.33 4.39 -10.77
CA VAL A 24 1.12 3.82 -9.68
C VAL A 24 0.24 2.87 -8.88
N ASP A 25 0.64 1.60 -8.81
CA ASP A 25 0.02 0.65 -7.89
C ASP A 25 0.43 0.96 -6.44
N LEU A 26 -0.57 1.30 -5.62
CA LEU A 26 -0.41 1.62 -4.20
C LEU A 26 -0.91 0.49 -3.28
N GLU A 27 -1.41 -0.61 -3.84
CA GLU A 27 -1.92 -1.75 -3.07
C GLU A 27 -0.90 -2.29 -2.06
N PRO A 28 0.40 -2.45 -2.40
CA PRO A 28 1.40 -2.93 -1.44
C PRO A 28 1.51 -2.04 -0.20
N PHE A 29 1.44 -0.71 -0.38
CA PHE A 29 1.53 0.25 0.72
C PHE A 29 0.26 0.27 1.58
N ARG A 30 -0.92 0.07 0.96
CA ARG A 30 -2.19 -0.07 1.70
C ARG A 30 -2.19 -1.34 2.56
N ASN A 31 -1.67 -2.44 2.03
CA ASN A 31 -1.55 -3.69 2.77
C ASN A 31 -0.60 -3.54 3.96
N LEU A 32 0.56 -2.91 3.76
CA LEU A 32 1.49 -2.60 4.85
C LEU A 32 0.83 -1.71 5.91
N GLN A 33 0.10 -0.66 5.51
CA GLN A 33 -0.62 0.22 6.42
C GLN A 33 -1.65 -0.54 7.27
N TRP A 34 -2.43 -1.43 6.65
CA TRP A 34 -3.41 -2.25 7.37
C TRP A 34 -2.74 -3.17 8.39
N LEU A 35 -1.63 -3.82 8.02
CA LEU A 35 -0.87 -4.68 8.93
C LEU A 35 -0.30 -3.92 10.11
N LEU A 36 0.24 -2.72 9.88
CA LEU A 36 0.74 -1.85 10.94
C LEU A 36 -0.38 -1.46 11.90
N SER A 37 -1.54 -1.05 11.38
CA SER A 37 -2.68 -0.70 12.22
C SER A 37 -3.11 -1.86 13.12
N ASN A 38 -3.19 -3.07 12.58
CA ASN A 38 -3.50 -4.26 13.36
C ASN A 38 -2.44 -4.57 14.42
N ALA A 39 -1.15 -4.49 14.06
CA ALA A 39 -0.06 -4.72 14.99
C ALA A 39 -0.06 -3.71 16.14
N THR A 40 -0.23 -2.42 15.85
CA THR A 40 -0.32 -1.36 16.85
C THR A 40 -1.52 -1.56 17.78
N ASN A 41 -2.69 -1.92 17.23
CA ASN A 41 -3.88 -2.19 18.03
C ASN A 41 -3.69 -3.37 18.98
N ASN A 42 -3.05 -4.45 18.52
CA ASN A 42 -2.77 -5.62 19.33
C ASN A 42 -1.76 -5.31 20.44
N ILE A 43 -0.67 -4.60 20.13
CA ILE A 43 0.32 -4.18 21.13
C ILE A 43 -0.32 -3.29 22.19
N ASN A 44 -1.20 -2.36 21.79
CA ASN A 44 -1.90 -1.49 22.73
C ASN A 44 -2.80 -2.28 23.70
N GLN A 45 -3.45 -3.35 23.24
CA GLN A 45 -4.24 -4.23 24.12
C GLN A 45 -3.36 -4.96 25.13
N ILE A 46 -2.25 -5.56 24.67
CA ILE A 46 -1.27 -6.23 25.54
C ILE A 46 -0.71 -5.24 26.57
N ALA A 47 -0.35 -4.04 26.16
CA ALA A 47 0.15 -3.00 27.05
C ALA A 47 -0.88 -2.63 28.14
N LYS A 48 -2.15 -2.46 27.78
CA LYS A 48 -3.24 -2.18 28.76
C LYS A 48 -3.42 -3.32 29.75
N ALA A 49 -3.43 -4.57 29.28
CA ALA A 49 -3.54 -5.75 30.13
C ALA A 49 -2.32 -5.89 31.07
N THR A 50 -1.12 -5.67 30.53
CA THR A 50 0.14 -5.70 31.29
C THR A 50 0.17 -4.60 32.34
N ASN A 51 -0.27 -3.39 32.01
CA ASN A 51 -0.33 -2.28 32.98
C ASN A 51 -1.32 -2.55 34.13
N THR A 52 -2.33 -3.39 33.90
CA THR A 52 -3.31 -3.76 34.93
C THR A 52 -2.83 -4.93 35.79
N THR A 53 -2.16 -5.91 35.18
CA THR A 53 -1.84 -7.20 35.83
C THR A 53 -0.37 -7.36 36.21
N GLY A 54 0.53 -6.58 35.62
CA GLY A 54 1.98 -6.74 35.72
C GLY A 54 2.54 -7.96 34.98
N ILE A 55 1.71 -8.71 34.26
CA ILE A 55 2.07 -9.99 33.62
C ILE A 55 1.97 -9.84 32.10
N ILE A 56 2.98 -10.37 31.41
CA ILE A 56 2.96 -10.56 29.95
C ILE A 56 2.90 -12.05 29.68
N TYR A 57 1.90 -12.50 28.90
CA TYR A 57 1.74 -13.91 28.61
C TYR A 57 2.59 -14.35 27.41
N LYS A 58 3.07 -15.60 27.44
CA LYS A 58 3.90 -16.17 26.38
C LYS A 58 3.21 -16.13 25.00
N ASN A 59 1.90 -16.41 24.95
CA ASN A 59 1.12 -16.38 23.71
C ASN A 59 1.03 -14.97 23.10
N GLU A 60 1.03 -13.92 23.92
CA GLU A 60 1.07 -12.52 23.45
C GLU A 60 2.40 -12.23 22.77
N ILE A 61 3.51 -12.69 23.36
CA ILE A 61 4.86 -12.59 22.76
C ILE A 61 4.93 -13.38 21.44
N GLU A 62 4.42 -14.61 21.42
CA GLU A 62 4.36 -15.42 20.20
C GLU A 62 3.51 -14.76 19.11
N SER A 63 2.40 -14.12 19.47
CA SER A 63 1.55 -13.37 18.54
C SER A 63 2.24 -12.13 17.98
N MET A 64 2.97 -11.37 18.82
CA MET A 64 3.77 -10.23 18.37
C MET A 64 4.84 -10.65 17.38
N ASN A 65 5.57 -11.74 17.67
CA ASN A 65 6.61 -12.27 16.78
C ASN A 65 6.04 -12.65 15.40
N LYS A 66 4.88 -13.31 15.35
CA LYS A 66 4.21 -13.64 14.08
C LYS A 66 3.83 -12.38 13.27
N GLN A 67 3.37 -11.33 13.94
CA GLN A 67 3.02 -10.07 13.28
C GLN A 67 4.26 -9.35 12.74
N ILE A 68 5.36 -9.35 13.50
CA ILE A 68 6.66 -8.81 13.07
C ILE A 68 7.17 -9.56 11.84
N GLU A 69 7.08 -10.89 11.82
CA GLU A 69 7.51 -11.69 10.67
C GLU A 69 6.69 -11.35 9.42
N LYS A 70 5.37 -11.19 9.56
CA LYS A 70 4.50 -10.79 8.44
C LYS A 70 4.85 -9.40 7.91
N LEU A 71 5.06 -8.43 8.81
CA LEU A 71 5.49 -7.07 8.43
C LEU A 71 6.84 -7.10 7.69
N SER A 72 7.79 -7.89 8.16
CA SER A 72 9.11 -8.03 7.53
C SER A 72 9.02 -8.51 6.09
N ARG A 73 8.18 -9.53 5.83
CA ARG A 73 7.96 -10.06 4.47
C ARG A 73 7.37 -9.02 3.52
N GLU A 74 6.40 -8.23 3.98
CA GLU A 74 5.73 -7.21 3.18
C GLU A 74 6.66 -6.02 2.88
N ILE A 75 7.46 -5.60 3.86
CA ILE A 75 8.52 -4.60 3.65
C ILE A 75 9.52 -5.09 2.61
N TRP A 76 9.91 -6.36 2.68
CA TRP A 76 10.83 -6.97 1.70
C TRP A 76 10.25 -6.98 0.29
N GLN A 77 8.96 -7.30 0.15
CA GLN A 77 8.26 -7.26 -1.14
C GLN A 77 8.26 -5.85 -1.73
N ILE A 78 7.91 -4.83 -0.94
CA ILE A 78 7.96 -3.43 -1.38
C ILE A 78 9.39 -3.03 -1.77
N HIS A 79 10.38 -3.38 -0.97
CA HIS A 79 11.79 -3.10 -1.28
C HIS A 79 12.21 -3.72 -2.62
N SER A 80 11.84 -4.97 -2.87
CA SER A 80 12.12 -5.68 -4.12
C SER A 80 11.43 -5.03 -5.32
N LEU A 81 10.18 -4.62 -5.17
CA LEU A 81 9.41 -3.90 -6.21
C LEU A 81 10.09 -2.57 -6.58
N LEU A 82 10.49 -1.79 -5.56
CA LEU A 82 11.17 -0.51 -5.77
C LEU A 82 12.55 -0.70 -6.42
N LEU A 83 13.30 -1.71 -6.01
CA LEU A 83 14.61 -2.03 -6.59
C LEU A 83 14.51 -2.39 -8.07
N ASN A 84 13.51 -3.19 -8.45
CA ASN A 84 13.29 -3.57 -9.85
C ASN A 84 12.91 -2.35 -10.70
N LYS A 85 12.01 -1.50 -10.20
CA LYS A 85 11.61 -0.28 -10.91
C LYS A 85 12.77 0.70 -11.09
N ALA A 86 13.66 0.80 -10.10
CA ALA A 86 14.86 1.62 -10.22
C ALA A 86 15.78 1.12 -11.34
N LYS A 87 15.97 -0.20 -11.47
CA LYS A 87 16.77 -0.81 -12.55
C LYS A 87 16.16 -0.58 -13.94
N GLU A 88 14.85 -0.72 -14.06
CA GLU A 88 14.14 -0.44 -15.32
C GLU A 88 14.30 1.01 -15.77
N SER A 89 14.37 1.95 -14.81
CA SER A 89 14.59 3.37 -15.11
C SER A 89 16.04 3.73 -15.44
N SER A 90 17.02 2.89 -15.07
CA SER A 90 18.44 3.16 -15.31
C SER A 90 18.97 2.67 -16.66
N GLY A 91 18.18 1.92 -17.43
CA GLY A 91 18.50 1.60 -18.84
C GLY A 91 19.68 0.65 -19.06
N ASP A 92 19.91 -0.30 -18.15
CA ASP A 92 20.84 -1.44 -18.33
C ASP A 92 20.07 -2.72 -18.75
#